data_AF-A7VTP3-F1
#
_entry.id   AF-A7VTP3-F1
#
_cell.length_a   1.000
_cell.length_b   1.000
_cell.length_c   1.000
_cell.angle_alpha   90.00
_cell.angle_beta   90.00
_cell.angle_gamma   90.00
#
_symmetry.space_group_name_H-M   'P 1'
#
loop_
_entity.id
_entity.type
_entity.pdbx_description
1 polymer ?
#
loop_
_entity_poly.entity_id
_entity_poly.type
_entity_poly.pdbx_seq_one_letter_code
_entity_poly.pdbx_strand_id
1 'polypeptide(L)' 'MIQILERNIALNGLKDQVNLRGSFCMGRCQGGVSVTVDGKDFSVSPSTTEEFFNREILGRMSI' A
#
# COMPACT_ATOMS: atom_id res chain seq x y z
N MET A 1 4.53 8.06 4.67
CA MET A 1 3.54 7.22 3.95
C MET A 1 3.82 5.74 4.11
N ILE A 2 4.96 5.21 3.64
CA ILE A 2 5.31 3.77 3.79
C ILE A 2 5.21 3.29 5.24
N GLN A 3 5.66 4.10 6.20
CA GLN A 3 5.56 3.78 7.64
C GLN A 3 4.12 3.55 8.14
N ILE A 4 3.12 4.22 7.55
CA ILE A 4 1.70 4.04 7.92
C ILE A 4 1.20 2.70 7.39
N LEU A 5 1.60 2.33 6.17
CA LEU A 5 1.31 1.01 5.60
C LEU A 5 1.97 -0.10 6.41
N GLU A 6 3.29 0.02 6.67
CA GLU A 6 4.05 -0.95 7.45
C GLU A 6 3.44 -1.16 8.84
N ARG A 7 3.04 -0.07 9.51
CA ARG A 7 2.35 -0.13 10.80
C ARG A 7 1.00 -0.86 10.69
N ASN A 8 0.17 -0.53 9.70
CA ASN A 8 -1.12 -1.19 9.50
C ASN A 8 -0.97 -2.68 9.16
N ILE A 9 -0.01 -3.02 8.32
CA ILE A 9 0.33 -4.41 7.97
C ILE A 9 0.76 -5.17 9.23
N ALA A 10 1.63 -4.59 10.05
CA ALA A 10 2.09 -5.22 11.30
C ALA A 10 0.94 -5.37 12.32
N LEU A 11 0.11 -4.34 12.49
CA LEU A 11 -1.04 -4.36 13.40
C LEU A 11 -2.08 -5.41 13.01
N ASN A 12 -2.29 -5.64 11.71
CA ASN A 12 -3.22 -6.64 11.21
C ASN A 12 -2.56 -8.02 11.00
N GLY A 13 -1.27 -8.19 11.33
CA GLY A 13 -0.56 -9.46 11.13
C GLY A 13 -0.37 -9.86 9.67
N LEU A 14 -0.53 -8.93 8.73
CA LEU A 14 -0.51 -9.17 7.29
C LEU A 14 0.89 -9.18 6.68
N LYS A 15 1.93 -9.21 7.53
CA LYS A 15 3.34 -9.12 7.12
C LYS A 15 3.78 -10.27 6.21
N ASP A 16 3.14 -11.44 6.37
CA ASP A 16 3.37 -12.63 5.55
C ASP A 16 2.60 -12.58 4.21
N GLN A 17 1.47 -11.88 4.19
CA GLN A 17 0.56 -11.81 3.04
C GLN A 17 0.81 -10.58 2.15
N VAL A 18 1.37 -9.50 2.70
CA VAL A 18 1.63 -8.24 1.99
C VAL A 18 3.13 -8.05 1.80
N ASN A 19 3.59 -8.08 0.54
CA ASN A 19 4.97 -7.74 0.21
C ASN A 19 5.07 -6.26 -0.19
N LEU A 20 5.57 -5.43 0.72
CA LEU A 20 5.71 -4.00 0.47
C LEU A 20 7.02 -3.70 -0.25
N ARG A 21 6.95 -3.37 -1.54
CA ARG A 21 8.12 -2.97 -2.34
C ARG A 21 8.09 -1.48 -2.64
N GLY A 22 9.02 -0.73 -2.07
CA GLY A 22 9.25 0.65 -2.46
C GLY A 22 10.12 0.71 -3.71
N SER A 23 9.59 1.25 -4.82
CA SER A 23 10.40 1.60 -5.99
C SER A 23 10.74 3.08 -5.93
N PHE A 24 12.04 3.40 -5.79
CA PHE A 24 12.51 4.78 -5.81
C PHE A 24 12.52 5.29 -7.25
N CYS A 25 11.66 6.25 -7.58
CA CYS A 25 11.68 6.88 -8.89
C CYS A 25 12.74 7.98 -8.88
N MET A 26 13.96 7.65 -9.29
CA MET A 26 15.15 8.53 -9.35
C MET A 26 15.05 9.69 -10.38
N GLY A 27 13.86 10.17 -10.76
CA GLY A 27 13.78 11.32 -11.66
C GLY A 27 12.41 11.81 -12.15
N ARG A 28 11.27 11.19 -11.78
CA ARG A 28 9.94 11.62 -12.27
C ARG A 28 8.76 11.51 -11.30
N CYS A 29 8.96 11.21 -10.02
CA CYS A 29 7.83 11.13 -9.07
C CYS A 29 7.50 12.50 -8.46
N GLN A 30 6.68 13.28 -9.16
CA GLN A 30 6.26 14.60 -8.68
C GLN A 30 4.96 14.57 -7.84
N GLY A 31 4.44 13.40 -7.43
CA GLY A 31 3.14 13.43 -6.72
C GLY A 31 2.61 12.21 -5.96
N GLY A 32 3.31 11.08 -5.81
CA GLY A 32 2.73 9.97 -5.03
C GLY A 32 3.51 8.66 -5.00
N VAL A 33 2.98 7.71 -4.24
CA VAL A 33 3.46 6.31 -4.20
C VAL A 33 2.47 5.46 -4.98
N SER A 34 2.97 4.68 -5.94
CA SER A 34 2.18 3.70 -6.68
C SER A 34 2.29 2.34 -5.99
N VAL A 35 1.14 1.74 -5.66
CA VAL A 35 1.02 0.41 -5.07
C VAL A 35 0.38 -0.50 -6.08
N THR A 36 1.01 -1.64 -6.37
CA THR A 36 0.43 -2.65 -7.26
C THR A 36 -0.23 -3.73 -6.43
N VAL A 37 -1.53 -3.94 -6.61
CA VAL A 37 -2.31 -5.00 -5.95
C VAL A 37 -2.90 -5.89 -7.03
N ASP A 38 -2.54 -7.17 -7.04
CA ASP A 38 -3.03 -8.15 -8.02
C ASP A 38 -2.77 -7.73 -9.48
N GLY A 39 -1.59 -7.19 -9.75
CA GLY A 39 -1.21 -6.72 -11.09
C GLY A 39 -1.86 -5.39 -11.54
N LYS A 40 -2.71 -4.77 -10.70
CA LYS A 40 -3.27 -3.43 -10.96
C LYS A 40 -2.49 -2.37 -10.20
N ASP A 41 -2.09 -1.30 -10.88
CA ASP A 41 -1.46 -0.14 -10.25
C ASP A 41 -2.51 0.79 -9.64
N PHE A 42 -2.21 1.26 -8.43
CA PHE A 42 -3.01 2.23 -7.70
C PHE A 42 -2.12 3.35 -7.21
N SER A 43 -2.52 4.59 -7.45
CA SER A 43 -1.80 5.75 -6.93
C SER A 43 -2.41 6.14 -5.60
N VAL A 44 -1.63 6.05 -4.52
CA VAL A 44 -2.09 6.37 -3.17
C VAL A 44 -1.36 7.60 -2.63
N SER A 45 -2.10 8.38 -1.85
CA SER A 45 -1.60 9.54 -1.12
C SER A 45 -1.58 9.23 0.38
N PRO A 46 -0.73 9.89 1.18
CA PRO A 46 -0.66 9.66 2.63
C PRO A 46 -2.02 9.78 3.33
N SER A 47 -2.89 10.70 2.89
CA SER A 47 -4.24 10.89 3.46
C SER A 47 -5.25 9.81 3.03
N THR A 48 -5.07 9.18 1.87
CA THR A 48 -5.96 8.11 1.36
C THR A 48 -5.43 6.71 1.62
N THR A 49 -4.26 6.62 2.24
CA THR A 49 -3.52 5.37 2.47
C THR A 49 -4.29 4.39 3.35
N GLU A 50 -4.93 4.87 4.42
CA GLU A 50 -5.71 4.02 5.33
C GLU A 50 -6.97 3.47 4.66
N GLU A 51 -7.72 4.31 3.94
CA GLU A 51 -8.93 3.87 3.24
C GLU A 51 -8.61 2.87 2.13
N PHE A 52 -7.55 3.11 1.37
CA PHE A 52 -7.05 2.17 0.36
C PHE A 52 -6.69 0.83 1.00
N PHE A 53 -5.95 0.84 2.11
CA PHE A 53 -5.58 -0.39 2.80
C PHE A 53 -6.80 -1.18 3.25
N ASN A 54 -7.81 -0.50 3.79
CA ASN A 54 -9.03 -1.15 4.27
C ASN A 54 -9.86 -1.75 3.12
N ARG A 55 -10.04 -0.99 2.04
CA ARG A 55 -10.84 -1.45 0.89
C ARG A 55 -10.13 -2.48 0.03
N GLU A 56 -8.90 -2.20 -0.38
CA GLU A 56 -8.19 -2.99 -1.38
C GLU A 56 -7.34 -4.11 -0.79
N ILE A 57 -6.85 -3.98 0.45
CA ILE A 57 -6.06 -5.04 1.10
C ILE A 57 -6.95 -5.88 2.04
N LEU A 58 -7.55 -5.28 3.07
CA LEU A 58 -8.41 -6.02 4.01
C LEU A 58 -9.68 -6.59 3.35
N GLY A 59 -10.31 -5.81 2.47
CA GLY A 59 -11.48 -6.27 1.71
C GLY A 59 -11.20 -7.45 0.77
N ARG A 60 -9.95 -7.58 0.28
CA ARG A 60 -9.55 -8.72 -0.57
C ARG A 60 -9.04 -9.93 0.21
N MET A 61 -8.55 -9.73 1.43
CA MET A 61 -8.09 -10.79 2.34
C MET A 61 -9.24 -11.46 3.11
N SER A 62 -10.40 -10.81 3.18
CA SER A 62 -11.61 -11.38 3.76
C SER A 62 -12.36 -12.19 2.68
N ILE A 63 -11.84 -13.36 2.34
CA ILE A 63 -12.54 -14.40 1.57
C ILE A 63 -12.44 -15.74 2.30
#